data_AF-A0A7W9BUZ0-F1
#
_entry.id   AF-A0A7W9BUZ0-F1
#
_cell.length_a   1.000
_cell.length_b   1.000
_cell.length_c   1.000
_cell.angle_alpha   90.00
_cell.angle_beta   90.00
_cell.angle_gamma   90.00
#
_symmetry.space_group_name_H-M   'P 1'
#
loop_
_entity.id
_entity.type
_entity.pdbx_description
1 polymer ?
#
loop_
_entity_poly.entity_id
_entity_poly.type
_entity_poly.pdbx_seq_one_letter_code
_entity_poly.pdbx_strand_id
1 'polypeptide(L)'
;MQQLIMTRHANRRARQRGMRHVQIEQLFLLSDLASQVDRHLCAFRVSREALREAVADGLPPSEAERLAGRALLLTDSGTVVTLAHLHGGKAQMYRRRDRRPYWKTTRS
;
A
#
# COMPACT_ATOMS: atom_id res chain seq x y z
N MET A 1 -18.46 -2.69 1.62
CA MET A 1 -17.02 -2.63 1.34
C MET A 1 -16.74 -1.32 0.63
N GLN A 2 -15.86 -0.48 1.18
CA GLN A 2 -15.46 0.77 0.50
C GLN A 2 -14.44 0.42 -0.59
N GLN A 3 -14.78 0.73 -1.84
CA GLN A 3 -13.90 0.49 -2.96
C GLN A 3 -12.78 1.54 -2.95
N LEU A 4 -11.53 1.09 -2.86
CA LEU A 4 -10.37 1.99 -2.86
C LEU A 4 -10.21 2.65 -4.23
N ILE A 5 -10.21 3.98 -4.27
CA ILE A 5 -9.96 4.73 -5.50
C ILE A 5 -8.49 4.57 -5.89
N MET A 6 -8.22 3.90 -7.00
CA MET A 6 -6.86 3.64 -7.48
C MET A 6 -6.49 4.54 -8.66
N THR A 7 -5.36 5.23 -8.56
CA THR A 7 -4.79 5.93 -9.72
C THR A 7 -4.40 4.95 -10.83
N ARG A 8 -4.24 5.45 -12.07
CA ARG A 8 -3.69 4.65 -13.19
C ARG A 8 -2.33 4.04 -12.85
N HIS A 9 -1.49 4.78 -12.11
CA HIS A 9 -0.19 4.30 -11.67
C HIS A 9 -0.32 3.13 -10.69
N ALA A 10 -1.19 3.26 -9.68
CA ALA A 10 -1.46 2.21 -8.71
C ALA A 10 -1.98 0.93 -9.38
N ASN A 11 -2.92 1.06 -10.32
CA ASN A 11 -3.45 -0.07 -11.08
C ASN A 11 -2.36 -0.81 -11.85
N ARG A 12 -1.48 -0.09 -12.55
CA ARG A 12 -0.34 -0.69 -13.26
C ARG A 12 0.60 -1.41 -12.29
N ARG A 13 0.87 -0.81 -11.13
CA ARG A 13 1.74 -1.36 -10.09
C ARG A 13 1.16 -2.58 -9.37
N ALA A 14 -0.16 -2.65 -9.23
CA ALA A 14 -0.87 -3.82 -8.73
C ALA A 14 -0.70 -5.01 -9.67
N ARG A 15 -0.98 -4.81 -10.97
CA ARG A 15 -0.83 -5.83 -12.01
C ARG A 15 0.59 -6.38 -12.09
N GLN A 16 1.59 -5.49 -12.10
CA GLN A 16 3.01 -5.87 -12.09
C GLN A 16 3.42 -6.72 -10.88
N ARG A 17 2.65 -6.67 -9.78
CA ARG A 17 2.92 -7.40 -8.55
C ARG A 17 1.95 -8.57 -8.33
N GLY A 18 1.07 -8.85 -9.30
CA GLY A 18 0.07 -9.90 -9.17
C GLY A 18 -0.92 -9.69 -8.03
N MET A 19 -1.15 -8.43 -7.62
CA MET A 19 -2.11 -8.11 -6.56
C MET A 19 -3.50 -7.84 -7.15
N ARG A 20 -4.50 -8.57 -6.63
CA ARG A 20 -5.92 -8.36 -6.95
C ARG A 20 -6.49 -7.24 -6.09
N HIS A 21 -7.63 -6.67 -6.51
CA HIS A 21 -8.28 -5.58 -5.77
C HIS A 21 -8.64 -6.00 -4.34
N VAL A 22 -9.21 -7.20 -4.17
CA VAL A 22 -9.52 -7.78 -2.85
C VAL A 22 -8.30 -7.81 -1.92
N GLN A 23 -7.12 -8.16 -2.44
CA GLN A 23 -5.88 -8.18 -1.66
C GLN A 23 -5.38 -6.79 -1.28
N ILE A 24 -5.72 -5.77 -2.08
CA ILE A 24 -5.37 -4.37 -1.81
C ILE A 24 -6.29 -3.82 -0.71
N GLU A 25 -7.58 -4.14 -0.78
CA GLU A 25 -8.55 -3.82 0.27
C GLU A 25 -8.16 -4.50 1.58
N GLN A 26 -7.80 -5.78 1.53
CA GLN A 26 -7.36 -6.53 2.70
C GLN A 26 -6.05 -6.00 3.28
N LEU A 27 -5.11 -5.59 2.42
CA LEU A 27 -3.90 -4.89 2.84
C LEU A 27 -4.25 -3.62 3.62
N PHE A 28 -5.21 -2.83 3.13
CA PHE A 28 -5.64 -1.60 3.81
C PHE A 28 -6.34 -1.91 5.15
N LEU A 29 -7.26 -2.87 5.17
CA LEU A 29 -8.03 -3.25 6.37
C LEU A 29 -7.15 -3.79 7.49
N LEU A 30 -6.13 -4.58 7.15
CA LEU A 30 -5.20 -5.16 8.14
C LEU A 30 -4.04 -4.23 8.50
N SER A 31 -3.91 -3.06 7.86
CA SER A 31 -2.77 -2.19 8.11
C SER A 31 -2.82 -1.56 9.50
N ASP A 32 -1.85 -1.92 10.33
CA ASP A 32 -1.63 -1.40 11.68
C ASP A 32 -0.45 -0.40 11.74
N LEU A 33 0.39 -0.36 10.71
CA LEU A 33 1.55 0.51 10.64
C LEU A 33 1.35 1.61 9.59
N ALA A 34 1.31 2.86 10.05
CA ALA A 34 1.32 4.04 9.20
C ALA A 34 2.64 4.80 9.31
N SER A 35 3.12 5.36 8.19
CA SER A 35 4.27 6.27 8.19
C SER A 35 4.09 7.38 7.17
N GLN A 36 4.35 8.62 7.58
CA GLN A 36 4.29 9.76 6.69
C GLN A 36 5.45 9.70 5.67
N VAL A 37 5.11 9.81 4.39
CA VAL A 37 6.07 9.82 3.27
C VAL A 37 6.29 11.24 2.77
N ASP A 38 5.20 12.02 2.68
CA ASP A 38 5.16 13.43 2.33
C ASP A 38 3.96 14.09 3.06
N ARG A 39 3.82 15.41 2.98
CA ARG A 39 2.75 16.20 3.63
C ARG A 39 1.35 15.65 3.40
N HIS A 40 1.10 15.08 2.21
CA HIS A 40 -0.21 14.59 1.77
C HIS A 40 -0.17 13.11 1.36
N LEU A 41 0.80 12.35 1.86
CA LEU A 41 1.05 10.99 1.44
C LEU A 41 1.52 10.13 2.62
N CYS A 42 0.74 9.09 2.92
CA CYS A 42 1.02 8.14 3.99
C CYS A 42 1.21 6.73 3.41
N ALA A 43 2.19 6.00 3.93
CA ALA A 43 2.38 4.59 3.64
C ALA A 43 1.79 3.74 4.77
N PHE A 44 0.95 2.78 4.38
CA PHE A 44 0.28 1.82 5.24
C PHE A 44 0.84 0.41 5.00
N ARG A 45 1.04 -0.34 6.07
CA ARG A 45 1.60 -1.69 6.08
C ARG A 45 0.96 -2.52 7.18
N VAL A 46 1.07 -3.84 7.03
CA VAL A 46 0.75 -4.82 8.06
C VAL A 46 2.04 -5.27 8.74
N SER A 47 2.08 -5.24 10.07
CA SER A 47 3.15 -5.80 10.88
C SER A 47 3.17 -7.32 10.80
N ARG A 48 4.28 -7.91 11.25
CA ARG A 48 4.38 -9.38 11.33
C ARG A 48 3.42 -9.95 12.37
N GLU A 49 3.12 -9.19 13.42
CA GLU A 49 2.23 -9.60 14.50
C GLU A 49 0.78 -9.63 14.00
N ALA A 50 0.31 -8.53 13.40
CA ALA A 50 -1.02 -8.47 12.79
C ALA A 50 -1.23 -9.53 11.70
N LEU A 51 -0.19 -9.89 10.92
CA LEU A 51 -0.28 -11.01 9.97
C LEU A 51 -0.42 -12.37 10.66
N ARG A 52 0.25 -12.59 11.80
CA ARG A 52 0.13 -13.85 12.55
C ARG A 52 -1.26 -13.98 13.17
N GLU A 53 -1.78 -12.89 13.72
CA GLU A 53 -3.15 -12.83 14.25
C GLU A 53 -4.16 -13.10 13.14
N ALA A 54 -4.03 -12.44 12.00
CA ALA A 54 -4.93 -12.67 10.87
C ALA A 54 -4.91 -14.13 10.39
N VAL A 55 -3.74 -14.80 10.40
CA VAL A 55 -3.64 -16.23 10.09
C VAL A 55 -4.31 -17.10 11.15
N ALA A 56 -4.15 -16.76 12.43
CA ALA A 56 -4.85 -17.45 13.52
C ALA A 56 -6.38 -17.30 13.40
N ASP A 57 -6.85 -16.17 12.89
CA ASP A 57 -8.27 -15.85 12.63
C ASP A 57 -8.79 -16.43 11.30
N GLY A 58 -7.99 -17.21 10.58
CA GLY A 58 -8.41 -17.95 9.39
C GLY A 58 -7.97 -17.37 8.05
N LEU A 59 -7.12 -16.32 8.02
CA LEU A 59 -6.46 -15.89 6.80
C LEU A 59 -5.53 -17.00 6.27
N PRO A 60 -5.61 -17.39 4.99
CA PRO A 60 -4.68 -18.35 4.44
C PRO A 60 -3.23 -17.87 4.58
N PRO A 61 -2.28 -18.71 5.05
CA PRO A 61 -0.87 -18.32 5.19
C PRO A 61 -0.26 -17.77 3.89
N SER A 62 -0.63 -18.36 2.75
CA SER A 62 -0.19 -17.89 1.42
C SER A 62 -0.71 -16.49 1.06
N GLU A 63 -1.83 -16.06 1.64
CA GLU A 63 -2.34 -14.71 1.51
C GLU A 63 -1.60 -13.76 2.45
N ALA A 64 -1.36 -14.16 3.70
CA ALA A 64 -0.53 -13.41 4.63
C ALA A 64 0.88 -13.14 4.07
N GLU A 65 1.51 -14.13 3.45
CA GLU A 65 2.80 -13.98 2.75
C GLU A 65 2.75 -12.98 1.59
N ARG A 66 1.63 -12.91 0.87
CA ARG A 66 1.46 -11.92 -0.22
C ARG A 66 1.35 -10.50 0.31
N LEU A 67 0.72 -10.31 1.47
CA LEU A 67 0.59 -9.03 2.16
C LEU A 67 1.90 -8.62 2.85
N ALA A 68 2.69 -9.59 3.32
CA ALA A 68 3.95 -9.37 3.97
C ALA A 68 4.91 -8.50 3.13
N GLY A 69 5.44 -7.45 3.76
CA GLY A 69 6.38 -6.53 3.10
C GLY A 69 5.76 -5.62 2.02
N ARG A 70 4.45 -5.73 1.75
CA ARG A 70 3.73 -4.79 0.89
C ARG A 70 3.39 -3.53 1.66
N ALA A 71 3.35 -2.44 0.92
CA ALA A 71 2.88 -1.17 1.43
C ALA A 71 1.96 -0.51 0.41
N LEU A 72 0.97 0.17 0.95
CA LEU A 72 -0.01 0.92 0.20
C LEU A 72 0.20 2.41 0.50
N LEU A 73 0.32 3.24 -0.54
CA LEU A 73 0.47 4.68 -0.38
C LEU A 73 -0.87 5.37 -0.68
N LEU A 74 -1.36 6.10 0.32
CA LEU A 74 -2.64 6.82 0.31
C LEU A 74 -2.41 8.32 0.41
N THR A 75 -3.17 9.07 -0.37
CA THR A 75 -3.36 10.50 -0.14
C THR A 75 -4.33 10.73 1.02
N ASP A 76 -4.38 11.97 1.52
CA ASP A 76 -5.35 12.41 2.53
C ASP A 76 -6.81 12.20 2.07
N SER A 77 -7.05 12.21 0.76
CA SER A 77 -8.37 11.96 0.16
C SER A 77 -8.74 10.47 0.05
N GLY A 78 -7.91 9.56 0.57
CA GLY A 78 -8.14 8.12 0.46
C GLY A 78 -7.80 7.52 -0.91
N THR A 79 -7.09 8.24 -1.78
CA THR A 79 -6.71 7.74 -3.11
C THR A 79 -5.42 6.92 -3.03
N VAL A 80 -5.45 5.70 -3.56
CA VAL A 80 -4.28 4.82 -3.67
C VAL A 80 -3.40 5.28 -4.83
N VAL A 81 -2.21 5.79 -4.49
CA VAL A 81 -1.24 6.32 -5.44
C VAL A 81 -0.32 5.23 -5.98
N THR A 82 0.10 4.31 -5.12
CA THR A 82 0.94 3.19 -5.53
C THR A 82 0.91 2.04 -4.53
N LEU A 83 1.29 0.88 -5.03
CA LEU A 83 1.63 -0.30 -4.21
C LEU A 83 3.13 -0.48 -4.31
N ALA A 84 3.78 -0.67 -3.17
CA ALA A 84 5.21 -0.85 -3.07
C ALA A 84 5.55 -2.17 -2.37
N HIS A 85 6.72 -2.72 -2.71
CA HIS A 85 7.37 -3.69 -1.85
C HIS A 85 8.41 -2.91 -1.05
N LEU A 86 8.22 -2.80 0.26
CA LEU A 86 9.16 -2.10 1.11
C LEU A 86 10.20 -3.11 1.62
N HIS A 87 11.22 -3.32 0.78
CA HIS A 87 12.49 -3.91 1.20
C HIS A 87 13.62 -2.87 1.08
N GLY A 88 14.42 -2.76 2.15
CA GLY A 88 15.65 -1.97 2.19
C GLY A 88 15.49 -0.47 1.87
N GLY A 89 16.57 0.14 1.36
CA GLY A 89 16.68 1.59 1.07
C GLY A 89 15.67 2.17 0.05
N LYS A 90 14.84 1.34 -0.60
CA LYS A 90 13.77 1.81 -1.50
C LYS A 90 12.62 2.50 -0.74
N ALA A 91 12.43 2.18 0.54
CA ALA A 91 11.53 2.96 1.41
C ALA A 91 11.98 4.42 1.54
N GLN A 92 13.30 4.64 1.54
CA GLN A 92 13.92 5.96 1.63
C GLN A 92 13.75 6.76 0.33
N MET A 93 13.67 6.11 -0.83
CA MET A 93 13.46 6.80 -2.11
C MET A 93 12.09 7.48 -2.23
N TYR A 94 11.06 6.97 -1.55
CA TYR A 94 9.75 7.64 -1.49
C TYR A 94 9.73 8.79 -0.48
N ARG A 95 10.60 8.77 0.54
CA ARG A 95 10.78 9.88 1.50
C ARG A 95 11.60 11.05 0.94
N ARG A 96 12.11 10.95 -0.30
CA ARG A 96 12.87 12.04 -0.91
C ARG A 96 11.93 13.17 -1.31
N ARG A 97 11.96 14.26 -0.52
CA ARG A 97 11.22 15.53 -0.72
C ARG A 97 11.33 16.09 -2.14
N ASP A 98 12.42 15.83 -2.86
CA ASP A 98 12.73 16.50 -4.13
C ASP A 98 12.16 15.83 -5.39
N ARG A 99 11.40 14.73 -5.25
CA ARG A 99 10.76 14.13 -6.43
C ARG A 99 9.47 14.84 -6.78
N ARG A 100 9.42 15.41 -7.99
CA ARG A 100 8.16 15.85 -8.61
C ARG A 100 7.07 14.78 -8.40
N PRO A 101 5.96 15.11 -7.74
CA PRO A 101 4.90 14.15 -7.49
C PRO A 101 4.27 13.73 -8.81
N TYR A 102 4.70 12.60 -9.37
CA TYR A 102 4.16 12.06 -10.61
C TYR A 102 2.66 11.69 -10.52
N TRP A 103 2.10 11.73 -9.31
CA TRP A 103 0.70 11.48 -8.99
C TRP A 103 -0.14 12.76 -8.82
N LYS A 104 0.48 13.95 -8.72
CA LYS A 104 -0.24 15.23 -8.71
C LYS A 104 -0.73 15.62 -10.11
N THR A 105 -0.33 14.90 -11.16
CA THR A 105 -0.84 15.08 -12.53
C THR A 105 -2.14 14.32 -12.74
N THR A 106 -3.16 14.63 -11.94
CA THR A 106 -4.54 14.34 -12.33
C THR A 106 -5.15 15.69 -12.65
N ARG A 107 -5.07 16.11 -13.91
CA ARG A 107 -5.85 17.25 -14.39
C ARG A 107 -7.32 16.87 -14.23
N SER A 108 -8.02 17.71 -13.46
CA SER A 108 -9.46 17.97 -13.52
C SER A 108 -10.01 17.94 -14.95
#